data_AF-A0A7X6VX50-F1
#
_entry.id   AF-A0A7X6VX50-F1
#
_cell.length_a   1.000
_cell.length_b   1.000
_cell.length_c   1.000
_cell.angle_alpha   90.00
_cell.angle_beta   90.00
_cell.angle_gamma   90.00
#
_symmetry.space_group_name_H-M   'P 1'
#
loop_
_entity.id
_entity.type
_entity.pdbx_description
1 polymer ?
#
loop_
_entity_poly.entity_id
_entity_poly.type
_entity_poly.pdbx_seq_one_letter_code
_entity_poly.pdbx_strand_id
1 'polypeptide(L)' 'MLPSVYRAQVTPDLFYIGFIPGVLATVLGSALAGLAIYKRKTSQLFHELEV' A
#
# COMPACT_ATOMS: atom_id res chain seq x y z
N MET A 1 3.55 -10.28 -40.74
CA MET A 1 3.65 -8.80 -40.78
C MET A 1 3.02 -8.27 -39.51
N LEU A 2 3.73 -7.43 -38.76
CA LEU A 2 3.20 -6.79 -37.55
C LEU A 2 2.28 -5.63 -37.96
N PRO A 3 1.11 -5.45 -37.31
CA PRO A 3 0.18 -4.37 -37.64
C PRO A 3 0.79 -3.00 -37.32
N SER A 4 0.53 -2.01 -38.18
CA SER A 4 1.10 -0.66 -38.08
C SER A 4 0.44 0.22 -37.01
N VAL A 5 -0.71 -0.19 -36.47
CA VAL A 5 -1.45 0.58 -35.48
C VAL A 5 -1.93 -0.34 -34.36
N TYR A 6 -1.41 -0.11 -33.15
CA TYR A 6 -1.89 -0.74 -31.93
C TYR A 6 -2.90 0.18 -31.25
N ARG A 7 -4.13 -0.30 -31.07
CA ARG A 7 -5.15 0.39 -30.27
C ARG A 7 -5.13 -0.18 -28.86
N ALA A 8 -4.96 0.68 -27.87
CA ALA A 8 -5.12 0.28 -26.48
C ALA A 8 -6.58 -0.12 -26.25
N GLN A 9 -6.81 -1.37 -25.85
CA GLN A 9 -8.11 -1.82 -25.39
C GLN A 9 -8.15 -1.66 -23.88
N VAL A 10 -9.05 -0.79 -23.41
CA VAL A 10 -9.27 -0.56 -21.99
C VAL A 10 -10.48 -1.40 -21.58
N THR A 11 -10.21 -2.55 -20.97
CA THR A 11 -11.23 -3.45 -20.44
C THR A 11 -11.44 -3.16 -18.94
N PRO A 12 -12.67 -3.22 -18.41
CA PRO A 12 -12.95 -3.07 -16.97
C PRO A 12 -12.06 -3.94 -16.08
N ASP A 13 -11.72 -5.15 -16.53
CA ASP A 13 -10.84 -6.09 -15.81
C ASP A 13 -9.45 -5.52 -15.52
N LEU A 14 -8.91 -4.68 -16.41
CA LEU A 14 -7.60 -4.04 -16.22
C LEU A 14 -7.62 -3.06 -15.04
N PHE A 15 -8.76 -2.41 -14.77
CA PHE A 15 -8.90 -1.52 -13.63
C PHE A 15 -8.90 -2.30 -12.32
N TYR A 16 -9.59 -3.43 -12.24
CA TYR A 16 -9.58 -4.26 -11.02
C TYR A 16 -8.19 -4.84 -10.74
N ILE A 17 -7.49 -5.30 -11.79
CA ILE A 17 -6.12 -5.85 -11.68
C ILE A 17 -5.10 -4.76 -11.31
N GLY A 18 -5.26 -3.51 -11.76
CA GLY A 18 -4.35 -2.43 -11.37
C GLY A 18 -4.67 -1.80 -10.01
N PHE A 19 -5.96 -1.56 -9.75
CA PHE A 19 -6.41 -0.79 -8.61
C PHE A 19 -6.35 -1.57 -7.30
N ILE A 20 -6.85 -2.81 -7.28
CA ILE A 20 -6.93 -3.62 -6.06
C ILE A 20 -5.54 -3.90 -5.46
N PRO A 21 -4.57 -4.45 -6.21
CA PRO A 21 -3.24 -4.68 -5.65
C PRO A 21 -2.51 -3.36 -5.35
N GLY A 22 -2.77 -2.29 -6.11
CA GLY A 22 -2.22 -0.97 -5.83
C GLY A 22 -2.65 -0.44 -4.46
N VAL A 23 -3.96 -0.45 -4.19
CA VAL A 23 -4.52 -0.02 -2.90
C VAL A 23 -4.05 -0.93 -1.77
N LEU A 24 -4.08 -2.25 -1.97
CA LEU A 24 -3.60 -3.21 -0.96
C LEU A 24 -2.13 -2.98 -0.62
N ALA A 25 -1.26 -2.76 -1.61
CA ALA A 25 0.15 -2.50 -1.38
C ALA A 25 0.38 -1.23 -0.53
N THR A 26 -0.34 -0.14 -0.84
CA THR A 26 -0.23 1.10 -0.06
C THR A 26 -0.73 0.93 1.37
N VAL A 27 -1.91 0.32 1.55
CA VAL A 27 -2.49 0.12 2.89
C VAL A 27 -1.62 -0.79 3.74
N LEU A 28 -1.18 -1.93 3.20
CA LEU A 28 -0.31 -2.86 3.93
C LEU A 28 1.04 -2.23 4.26
N GLY A 29 1.65 -1.50 3.32
CA GLY A 29 2.92 -0.79 3.57
C GLY A 29 2.80 0.25 4.69
N SER A 30 1.76 1.09 4.65
CA SER A 30 1.52 2.10 5.69
C SER A 30 1.14 1.46 7.04
N ALA A 31 0.37 0.38 7.04
CA ALA A 31 0.00 -0.34 8.26
C ALA A 31 1.23 -0.97 8.93
N LEU A 32 2.13 -1.60 8.17
CA LEU A 32 3.39 -2.15 8.69
C LEU A 32 4.27 -1.04 9.32
N ALA A 33 4.37 0.11 8.67
CA ALA A 33 5.09 1.27 9.21
C ALA A 33 4.42 1.80 10.50
N GLY A 34 3.09 1.88 10.51
CA GLY A 34 2.31 2.29 11.68
C GLY A 34 2.49 1.35 12.88
N LEU A 35 2.51 0.03 12.65
CA LEU A 35 2.77 -0.96 13.70
C LEU A 35 4.17 -0.82 14.31
N ALA A 36 5.19 -0.54 13.49
CA ALA A 36 6.54 -0.30 13.98
C ALA A 36 6.63 0.98 14.83
N ILE A 37 5.94 2.05 14.43
CA ILE A 37 5.86 3.30 15.20
C ILE A 37 5.08 3.10 16.50
N TYR A 38 3.96 2.36 16.44
CA TYR A 38 3.12 2.08 17.60
C TYR A 38 3.94 1.43 18.73
N LYS A 39 4.75 0.41 18.41
CA LYS A 39 5.66 -0.23 19.37
C LYS A 39 6.64 0.75 20.01
N ARG A 40 7.21 1.68 19.24
CA ARG A 40 8.14 2.70 19.77
C ARG A 40 7.45 3.65 20.74
N LYS A 41 6.24 4.10 20.39
CA LYS A 41 5.46 4.99 21.26
C LYS A 41 5.09 4.34 22.59
N THR A 42 4.80 3.03 22.61
CA THR A 42 4.49 2.33 23.86
C THR A 42 5.68 2.35 24.81
N SER A 43 6.89 2.05 24.33
CA SER A 43 8.11 2.10 25.16
C SER A 43 8.41 3.50 25.71
N GLN A 44 8.14 4.55 24.93
CA GLN A 44 8.33 5.93 25.38
C GLN A 44 7.30 6.33 26.44
N LEU A 45 6.04 5.90 26.29
CA LEU A 45 4.98 6.13 27.27
C LEU A 45 5.29 5.45 28.63
N PHE A 46 5.86 4.25 28.62
CA PHE A 46 6.29 3.58 29.86
C PHE A 46 7.46 4.31 30.54
N HIS A 47 8.38 4.90 29.77
CA HIS A 47 9.48 5.69 30.32
C HIS A 47 9.01 6.99 30.98
N GLU A 48 8.00 7.64 30.41
CA GLU A 48 7.39 8.85 30.99
C GLU A 48 6.53 8.57 32.22
N LEU A 49 6.08 7.33 32.44
CA LEU A 49 5.29 6.92 33.62
C LEU A 49 6.14 6.49 34.82
N GLU A 50 7.45 6.25 34.64
CA GLU A 50 8.36 5.79 35.71
C GLU A 50 8.97 6.95 36.53
N VAL A 51 8.35 8.15 36.47
CA VAL A 51 8.77 9.34 37.23
C VAL A 51 8.19 9.37 38.63
#